data_AF-A0A524DC05-F1
#
_entry.id   AF-A0A524DC05-F1
#
_cell.length_a   1.000
_cell.length_b   1.000
_cell.length_c   1.000
_cell.angle_alpha   90.00
_cell.angle_beta   90.00
_cell.angle_gamma   90.00
#
_symmetry.space_group_name_H-M   'P 1'
#
loop_
_entity.id
_entity.type
_entity.pdbx_description
1 polymer ?
#
loop_
_entity_poly.entity_id
_entity_poly.type
_entity_poly.pdbx_seq_one_letter_code
_entity_poly.pdbx_strand_id
1 'polypeptide(L)'
;MSEKIENLIDELISAEENVYGVAIISKDGNLLTQTENWDISNDINQVNELVQTKLELGEKGITSITIQGIKYMIVENTEERKIGTNIKGNGHLIICPIPVGGTGALVCYINPQIGPRDALLEVQQYAQKFDKII
;
A
#
# COMPACT_ATOMS: atom_id res chain seq x y z
N MET A 1 -20.56 1.29 -0.11
CA MET A 1 -19.27 1.57 0.54
C MET A 1 -19.55 2.15 1.92
N SER A 2 -18.68 1.93 2.92
CA SER A 2 -18.86 2.54 4.25
C SER A 2 -18.36 3.98 4.20
N GLU A 3 -19.23 4.96 4.47
CA GLU A 3 -18.90 6.40 4.58
C GLU A 3 -17.65 6.67 5.44
N LYS A 4 -17.41 5.81 6.44
CA LYS A 4 -16.23 5.89 7.31
C LYS A 4 -14.90 5.63 6.59
N ILE A 5 -14.89 4.72 5.60
CA ILE A 5 -13.67 4.39 4.85
C ILE A 5 -13.33 5.55 3.92
N GLU A 6 -14.32 6.10 3.22
CA GLU A 6 -14.15 7.25 2.33
C GLU A 6 -13.63 8.48 3.10
N ASN A 7 -14.28 8.84 4.21
CA ASN A 7 -13.82 9.96 5.05
C ASN A 7 -12.38 9.76 5.55
N LEU A 8 -11.99 8.53 5.89
CA LEU A 8 -10.65 8.24 6.38
C LEU A 8 -9.58 8.31 5.26
N ILE A 9 -9.96 8.02 4.01
CA ILE A 9 -9.12 8.23 2.84
C ILE A 9 -8.93 9.74 2.59
N ASP A 10 -10.02 10.51 2.65
CA ASP A 10 -9.97 11.97 2.46
C ASP A 10 -9.10 12.65 3.53
N GLU A 11 -9.20 12.19 4.78
CA GLU A 11 -8.33 12.63 5.88
C GLU A 11 -6.85 12.29 5.61
N LEU A 12 -6.54 11.09 5.11
CA LEU A 12 -5.17 10.68 4.76
C LEU A 12 -4.58 11.57 3.65
N ILE A 13 -5.33 11.76 2.56
CA ILE A 13 -4.89 12.58 1.42
C ILE A 13 -4.72 14.05 1.83
N SER A 14 -5.57 14.53 2.74
CA SER A 14 -5.45 15.89 3.28
C SER A 14 -4.26 16.05 4.24
N ALA A 15 -3.90 15.00 4.96
CA ALA A 15 -2.78 15.01 5.91
C ALA A 15 -1.42 14.83 5.24
N GLU A 16 -1.35 14.07 4.14
CA GLU A 16 -0.14 13.81 3.38
C GLU A 16 -0.35 14.11 1.88
N GLU A 17 0.07 15.30 1.46
CA GLU A 17 -0.11 15.80 0.09
C GLU A 17 0.63 14.97 -0.97
N ASN A 18 1.63 14.17 -0.57
CA ASN A 18 2.39 13.34 -1.49
C ASN A 18 1.76 11.96 -1.73
N VAL A 19 0.66 11.62 -1.05
CA VAL A 19 -0.15 10.45 -1.35
C VAL A 19 -1.06 10.79 -2.54
N TYR A 20 -0.67 10.30 -3.72
CA TYR A 20 -1.37 10.58 -4.97
C TYR A 20 -2.44 9.54 -5.29
N GLY A 21 -2.39 8.34 -4.72
CA GLY A 21 -3.43 7.33 -4.91
C GLY A 21 -3.53 6.43 -3.69
N VAL A 22 -4.75 5.99 -3.38
CA VAL A 22 -5.03 5.11 -2.24
C VAL A 22 -5.89 3.93 -2.71
N ALA A 23 -5.61 2.75 -2.17
CA ALA A 23 -6.46 1.58 -2.30
C ALA A 23 -6.48 0.79 -0.99
N ILE A 24 -7.63 0.25 -0.65
CA ILE A 24 -7.86 -0.52 0.58
C ILE A 24 -8.24 -1.94 0.21
N ILE A 25 -7.48 -2.90 0.74
CA ILE A 25 -7.72 -4.34 0.59
C ILE A 25 -8.25 -4.89 1.91
N SER A 26 -9.37 -5.62 1.86
CA SER A 26 -10.00 -6.26 3.01
C SER A 26 -9.13 -7.40 3.57
N LYS A 27 -9.46 -7.86 4.78
CA LYS A 27 -8.81 -9.02 5.40
C LYS A 27 -9.00 -10.32 4.59
N ASP A 28 -10.01 -10.38 3.73
CA ASP A 28 -10.25 -11.50 2.80
C ASP A 28 -9.46 -11.37 1.49
N GLY A 29 -8.67 -10.30 1.32
CA GLY A 29 -7.88 -10.05 0.11
C GLY A 29 -8.65 -9.40 -1.04
N ASN A 30 -9.86 -8.88 -0.80
CA ASN A 30 -10.66 -8.20 -1.82
C ASN A 30 -10.42 -6.69 -1.80
N LEU A 31 -10.40 -6.05 -2.96
CA LEU A 31 -10.39 -4.58 -3.03
C LEU A 31 -11.71 -4.01 -2.51
N LEU A 32 -11.65 -3.25 -1.43
CA LEU A 32 -12.80 -2.55 -0.85
C LEU A 32 -13.09 -1.25 -1.59
N THR A 33 -12.05 -0.46 -1.83
CA THR A 33 -12.12 0.83 -2.51
C THR A 33 -10.75 1.28 -3.01
N GLN A 34 -10.75 2.24 -3.91
CA GLN A 34 -9.58 2.97 -4.37
C GLN A 34 -9.98 4.38 -4.84
N THR A 35 -9.01 5.29 -4.89
CA THR A 35 -9.18 6.61 -5.51
C THR A 35 -9.39 6.47 -7.02
N GLU A 36 -10.15 7.39 -7.62
CA GLU A 36 -10.58 7.26 -9.04
C GLU A 36 -9.44 7.38 -10.07
N ASN A 37 -8.30 7.94 -9.66
CA ASN A 37 -7.17 8.23 -10.55
C ASN A 37 -6.29 7.01 -10.85
N TRP A 38 -6.56 5.85 -10.26
CA TRP A 38 -5.87 4.61 -10.55
C TRP A 38 -6.78 3.39 -10.33
N ASP A 39 -6.36 2.25 -10.85
CA ASP A 39 -7.10 0.99 -10.74
C ASP A 39 -6.14 -0.18 -10.56
N ILE A 40 -6.10 -0.73 -9.35
CA ILE A 40 -5.25 -1.88 -9.01
C ILE A 40 -5.99 -3.21 -9.13
N SER A 41 -7.24 -3.23 -9.59
CA SER A 41 -8.11 -4.41 -9.57
C SER A 41 -7.49 -5.63 -10.26
N ASN A 42 -6.79 -5.42 -11.36
CA ASN A 42 -6.10 -6.47 -12.11
C ASN A 42 -4.80 -6.98 -11.44
N ASP A 43 -4.27 -6.23 -10.48
CA ASP A 43 -2.99 -6.51 -9.82
C ASP A 43 -3.14 -6.95 -8.35
N ILE A 44 -4.38 -7.01 -7.82
CA ILE A 44 -4.70 -7.37 -6.43
C ILE A 44 -3.98 -8.66 -6.00
N ASN A 45 -3.95 -9.68 -6.87
CA ASN A 45 -3.32 -10.97 -6.54
C ASN A 45 -1.84 -10.83 -6.19
N GLN A 46 -1.10 -9.99 -6.92
CA GLN A 46 0.33 -9.74 -6.63
C GLN A 46 0.51 -8.93 -5.33
N VAL A 47 -0.40 -7.99 -5.06
CA VAL A 47 -0.38 -7.24 -3.80
C VAL A 47 -0.65 -8.17 -2.61
N ASN A 48 -1.66 -9.03 -2.72
CA ASN A 48 -1.98 -10.03 -1.69
C ASN A 48 -0.82 -11.00 -1.45
N GLU A 49 -0.18 -11.49 -2.52
CA GLU A 49 0.99 -12.36 -2.42
C GLU A 49 2.13 -11.66 -1.66
N LEU A 50 2.41 -10.40 -2.00
CA LEU A 50 3.40 -9.59 -1.30
C LEU A 50 3.05 -9.36 0.18
N VAL A 51 1.79 -9.03 0.48
CA VAL A 51 1.29 -8.81 1.85
C VAL A 51 1.45 -10.07 2.70
N GLN A 52 1.09 -11.24 2.15
CA GLN A 52 1.10 -12.53 2.83
C GLN A 52 2.49 -13.16 2.92
N THR A 53 3.46 -12.68 2.14
CA THR A 53 4.83 -13.19 2.17
C THR A 53 5.46 -12.97 3.55
N LYS A 54 5.70 -14.07 4.26
CA LYS A 54 6.51 -14.13 5.48
C LYS A 54 7.86 -14.73 5.10
N LEU A 55 8.93 -13.98 5.34
CA LEU A 55 10.27 -14.42 4.97
C LEU A 55 10.92 -15.13 6.15
N GLU A 56 11.31 -16.39 5.93
CA GLU A 56 12.22 -17.07 6.84
C GLU A 56 13.67 -16.65 6.60
N LEU A 57 14.54 -16.93 7.58
CA LEU A 57 15.96 -16.60 7.52
C LEU A 57 16.62 -17.33 6.33
N GLY A 58 17.02 -16.56 5.32
CA GLY A 58 17.72 -17.06 4.13
C GLY A 58 16.84 -17.23 2.89
N GLU A 59 15.52 -16.99 2.98
CA GLU A 59 14.63 -17.06 1.83
C GLU A 59 14.70 -15.80 0.95
N LYS A 60 14.58 -16.02 -0.37
CA LYS A 60 14.51 -14.94 -1.34
C LYS A 60 13.05 -14.50 -1.49
N GLY A 61 12.71 -13.38 -0.88
CA GLY A 61 11.39 -12.79 -1.00
C GLY A 61 11.09 -12.19 -2.37
N ILE A 62 9.85 -11.72 -2.51
CA ILE A 62 9.40 -10.95 -3.67
C ILE A 62 10.25 -9.67 -3.76
N THR A 63 10.98 -9.54 -4.87
CA THR A 63 11.91 -8.41 -5.11
C THR A 63 11.31 -7.29 -5.94
N SER A 64 10.14 -7.52 -6.56
CA SER A 64 9.42 -6.50 -7.30
C SER A 64 7.95 -6.86 -7.47
N ILE A 65 7.10 -5.86 -7.59
CA ILE A 65 5.69 -5.99 -8.00
C ILE A 65 5.41 -5.10 -9.20
N THR A 66 4.39 -5.42 -9.98
CA THR A 66 3.92 -4.57 -11.08
C THR A 66 2.49 -4.15 -10.80
N ILE A 67 2.24 -2.84 -10.81
CA ILE A 67 0.90 -2.24 -10.65
C ILE A 67 0.64 -1.37 -11.87
N GLN A 68 -0.45 -1.61 -12.59
CA GLN A 68 -0.82 -0.92 -13.83
C GLN A 68 0.31 -0.87 -14.87
N GLY A 69 1.07 -1.97 -15.00
CA GLY A 69 2.20 -2.06 -15.92
C GLY A 69 3.48 -1.33 -15.46
N ILE A 70 3.45 -0.65 -14.31
CA ILE A 70 4.62 0.01 -13.72
C ILE A 70 5.28 -0.95 -12.73
N LYS A 71 6.55 -1.27 -12.97
CA LYS A 71 7.35 -2.15 -12.11
C LYS A 71 7.96 -1.38 -10.94
N TYR A 72 7.75 -1.84 -9.72
CA TYR A 72 8.31 -1.30 -8.49
C TYR A 72 9.24 -2.33 -7.85
N MET A 73 10.48 -1.94 -7.57
CA MET A 73 11.46 -2.78 -6.87
C MET A 73 11.20 -2.68 -5.37
N ILE A 74 11.07 -3.83 -4.69
CA ILE A 74 10.86 -3.86 -3.23
C ILE A 74 12.18 -3.52 -2.55
N VAL A 75 12.20 -2.39 -1.86
CA VAL A 75 13.37 -1.86 -1.14
C VAL A 75 13.25 -2.03 0.37
N GLU A 76 12.04 -2.33 0.87
CA GLU A 76 11.77 -2.62 2.27
C GLU A 76 10.60 -3.60 2.36
N ASN A 77 10.69 -4.61 3.22
CA ASN A 77 9.67 -5.63 3.40
C ASN A 77 9.65 -6.10 4.86
N THR A 78 8.81 -5.47 5.67
CA THR A 78 8.53 -5.87 7.06
C THR A 78 7.06 -6.28 7.19
N GLU A 79 6.67 -6.74 8.38
CA GLU A 79 5.25 -7.01 8.69
C GLU A 79 4.41 -5.72 8.78
N GLU A 80 5.06 -4.60 9.06
CA GLU A 80 4.40 -3.30 9.27
C GLU A 80 4.29 -2.49 7.96
N ARG A 81 5.27 -2.63 7.07
CA ARG A 81 5.25 -1.95 5.77
C ARG A 81 6.06 -2.69 4.71
N LYS A 82 5.68 -2.47 3.46
CA LYS A 82 6.40 -2.93 2.28
C LYS A 82 6.52 -1.73 1.34
N ILE A 83 7.74 -1.42 0.89
CA ILE A 83 8.01 -0.23 0.07
C ILE A 83 8.53 -0.69 -1.28
N GLY A 84 7.86 -0.24 -2.34
CA GLY A 84 8.25 -0.41 -3.74
C GLY A 84 8.69 0.90 -4.36
N THR A 85 9.77 0.91 -5.14
CA THR A 85 10.24 2.11 -5.87
C THR A 85 10.38 1.81 -7.36
N ASN A 86 9.80 2.66 -8.21
CA ASN A 86 10.02 2.57 -9.64
C ASN A 86 11.37 3.22 -10.02
N ILE A 87 12.27 2.44 -10.60
CA ILE A 87 13.63 2.90 -10.97
C ILE A 87 13.64 3.87 -12.16
N LYS A 88 12.52 4.04 -12.87
CA LYS A 88 12.36 4.97 -13.98
C LYS A 88 11.72 6.30 -13.57
N GLY A 89 11.55 6.55 -12.26
CA GLY A 89 11.01 7.80 -11.74
C GLY A 89 9.48 7.94 -11.83
N ASN A 90 8.74 6.82 -11.91
CA ASN A 90 7.27 6.82 -11.89
C ASN A 90 6.70 6.65 -10.47
N GLY A 91 7.42 7.08 -9.44
CA GLY A 91 6.90 7.10 -8.07
C GLY A 91 7.20 5.85 -7.25
N HIS A 92 6.49 5.78 -6.13
CA HIS A 92 6.69 4.76 -5.11
C HIS A 92 5.36 4.17 -4.65
N LEU A 93 5.45 3.00 -4.02
CA LEU A 93 4.35 2.35 -3.35
C LEU A 93 4.72 2.15 -1.88
N ILE A 94 3.80 2.51 -1.00
CA ILE A 94 3.82 2.10 0.41
C ILE A 94 2.64 1.18 0.62
N ILE A 95 2.90 -0.04 1.08
CA ILE A 95 1.88 -1.04 1.38
C ILE A 95 2.00 -1.35 2.87
N CYS A 96 0.99 -0.97 3.65
CA CYS A 96 0.91 -1.26 5.07
C CYS A 96 -0.12 -2.37 5.31
N PRO A 97 0.30 -3.58 5.72
CA PRO A 97 -0.62 -4.63 6.13
C PRO A 97 -1.54 -4.18 7.27
N ILE A 98 -2.79 -4.65 7.24
CA ILE A 98 -3.84 -4.34 8.20
C ILE A 98 -4.45 -5.64 8.76
N PRO A 99 -4.29 -5.93 10.07
CA PRO A 99 -3.36 -5.29 11.02
C PRO A 99 -1.89 -5.53 10.60
N VAL A 100 -0.93 -5.05 11.40
CA VAL A 100 0.50 -5.38 11.21
C VAL A 100 0.68 -6.90 11.09
N GLY A 101 1.31 -7.36 10.02
CA GLY A 101 1.48 -8.78 9.69
C GLY A 101 0.21 -9.52 9.22
N GLY A 102 -0.90 -8.80 9.05
CA GLY A 102 -2.19 -9.30 8.59
C GLY A 102 -2.33 -9.40 7.07
N THR A 103 -3.54 -9.71 6.62
CA THR A 103 -3.86 -9.97 5.21
C THR A 103 -4.57 -8.81 4.51
N GLY A 104 -5.18 -7.89 5.26
CA GLY A 104 -5.67 -6.62 4.70
C GLY A 104 -4.51 -5.68 4.38
N ALA A 105 -4.75 -4.62 3.64
CA ALA A 105 -3.70 -3.66 3.32
C ALA A 105 -4.23 -2.25 2.99
N LEU A 106 -3.48 -1.24 3.43
CA LEU A 106 -3.51 0.11 2.86
C LEU A 106 -2.39 0.20 1.83
N VAL A 107 -2.76 0.49 0.58
CA VAL A 107 -1.83 0.65 -0.54
C VAL A 107 -1.87 2.12 -0.96
N CYS A 108 -0.73 2.80 -0.86
CA CYS A 108 -0.58 4.20 -1.25
C CYS A 108 0.43 4.35 -2.39
N TYR A 109 0.03 5.04 -3.44
CA TYR A 109 0.91 5.53 -4.48
C TYR A 109 1.45 6.91 -4.08
N ILE A 110 2.78 7.06 -4.09
CA ILE A 110 3.48 8.24 -3.58
C ILE A 110 4.14 9.00 -4.74
N ASN A 111 4.07 10.33 -4.65
CA ASN A 111 4.70 11.29 -5.54
C ASN A 111 6.16 10.92 -5.87
N PRO A 112 6.56 10.87 -7.17
CA PRO A 112 7.93 10.57 -7.58
C PRO A 112 8.99 11.59 -7.17
N GLN A 113 8.59 12.79 -6.74
CA GLN A 113 9.53 13.87 -6.41
C GLN A 113 10.08 13.79 -4.98
N ILE A 114 9.52 12.93 -4.13
CA ILE A 114 9.93 12.77 -2.73
C ILE A 114 10.43 11.36 -2.44
N GLY A 115 11.11 11.17 -1.31
CA GLY A 115 11.45 9.83 -0.86
C GLY A 115 10.19 9.12 -0.33
N PRO A 116 10.01 7.80 -0.55
CA PRO A 116 8.85 7.09 -0.02
C PRO A 116 8.77 7.10 1.51
N ARG A 117 9.90 7.30 2.19
CA ARG A 117 9.95 7.32 3.66
C ARG A 117 9.42 8.64 4.24
N ASP A 118 9.29 9.69 3.43
CA ASP A 118 8.81 11.00 3.90
C ASP A 118 7.30 10.93 4.23
N ALA A 119 6.52 10.17 3.44
CA ALA A 119 5.09 9.92 3.66
C ALA A 119 4.78 8.74 4.61
N LEU A 120 5.81 7.99 5.04
CA LEU A 120 5.62 6.70 5.70
C LEU A 120 4.90 6.80 7.05
N LEU A 121 5.25 7.81 7.86
CA LEU A 121 4.69 7.98 9.20
C LEU A 121 3.16 8.13 9.14
N GLU A 122 2.68 9.00 8.26
CA GLU A 122 1.25 9.28 8.13
C GLU A 122 0.51 8.02 7.61
N VAL A 123 1.03 7.39 6.56
CA VAL A 123 0.43 6.17 5.98
C VAL A 123 0.32 5.05 7.03
N GLN A 124 1.35 4.83 7.85
CA GLN A 124 1.30 3.83 8.91
C GLN A 124 0.27 4.16 10.01
N GLN A 125 0.16 5.41 10.41
CA GLN A 125 -0.84 5.84 11.40
C GLN A 125 -2.26 5.61 10.86
N TYR A 126 -2.51 5.91 9.58
CA TYR A 126 -3.82 5.65 8.97
C TYR A 126 -4.10 4.16 8.80
N ALA A 127 -3.10 3.33 8.47
CA ALA A 127 -3.29 1.87 8.44
C ALA A 127 -3.82 1.32 9.78
N GLN A 128 -3.33 1.84 10.92
CA GLN A 128 -3.84 1.49 12.25
C GLN A 128 -5.28 1.98 12.50
N LYS A 129 -5.67 3.12 11.91
CA LYS A 129 -7.06 3.60 11.97
C LYS A 129 -7.98 2.70 11.14
N PHE A 130 -7.54 2.26 9.96
CA PHE A 130 -8.30 1.34 9.10
C PHE A 130 -8.53 -0.03 9.75
N ASP A 131 -7.59 -0.57 10.52
CA ASP A 131 -7.76 -1.87 11.21
C ASP A 131 -9.03 -1.95 12.07
N LYS A 132 -9.46 -0.81 12.62
CA LYS A 132 -10.66 -0.72 13.47
C LYS A 132 -11.98 -0.78 12.69
N ILE A 133 -11.92 -0.69 11.36
CA ILE A 133 -13.10 -0.52 10.51
C ILE A 133 -13.17 -1.47 9.30
N ILE A 134 -12.10 -2.22 8.99
CA ILE A 134 -12.06 -3.21 7.90
C ILE A 134 -11.83 -4.65 8.38
#